data_AF-A0A2N3ATQ2-F1
#
_entry.id   AF-A0A2N3ATQ2-F1
#
_cell.length_a   1.000
_cell.length_b   1.000
_cell.length_c   1.000
_cell.angle_alpha   90.00
_cell.angle_beta   90.00
_cell.angle_gamma   90.00
#
_symmetry.space_group_name_H-M   'P 1'
#
loop_
_entity.id
_entity.type
_entity.pdbx_description
1 polymer ?
#
loop_
_entity_poly.entity_id
_entity_poly.type
_entity_poly.pdbx_seq_one_letter_code
_entity_poly.pdbx_strand_id
1 'polypeptide(L)'
;MTKTTPLSGLATAGMEPLTSVGRAFIEGWVEASGEIAAFLGRRIQSDIDLQRQILQCRDPAELVRIQTAFVEKAVEDYRAETGKLARIGHAMREAASGGRLRQMRLCRSASLPMPLRSGTRATCTCTSAGSISSA
;
A
#
# COMPACT_ATOMS: atom_id res chain seq x y z
N MET A 1 -44.04 -16.51 19.62
CA MET A 1 -42.64 -16.60 19.13
C MET A 1 -42.37 -15.45 18.18
N THR A 2 -41.96 -14.28 18.68
CA THR A 2 -41.51 -13.15 17.84
C THR A 2 -39.99 -13.16 17.83
N LYS A 3 -39.38 -13.64 16.74
CA LYS A 3 -37.92 -13.54 16.54
C LYS A 3 -37.58 -12.08 16.27
N THR A 4 -37.23 -11.35 17.33
CA THR A 4 -36.60 -10.02 17.25
C THR A 4 -35.17 -10.20 16.75
N THR A 5 -35.00 -10.29 15.44
CA THR A 5 -33.67 -10.03 14.85
C THR A 5 -33.38 -8.55 15.06
N PRO A 6 -32.37 -8.15 15.85
CA PRO A 6 -32.13 -6.74 16.14
C PRO A 6 -31.66 -6.06 14.84
N LEU A 7 -32.48 -5.15 14.30
CA LEU A 7 -32.12 -4.29 13.16
C LEU A 7 -30.76 -3.60 13.36
N SER A 8 -30.38 -3.34 14.61
CA SER A 8 -29.08 -2.78 14.99
C SER A 8 -27.90 -3.63 14.52
N GLY A 9 -28.00 -4.96 14.56
CA GLY A 9 -26.91 -5.84 14.11
C GLY A 9 -26.63 -5.79 12.61
N LEU A 10 -27.68 -5.57 11.80
CA LEU A 10 -27.57 -5.40 10.35
C LEU A 10 -27.01 -4.00 9.99
N ALA A 11 -27.40 -2.97 10.74
CA ALA A 11 -26.88 -1.61 10.56
C ALA A 11 -25.38 -1.53 10.90
N THR A 12 -24.94 -2.15 12.01
CA THR A 12 -23.51 -2.16 12.38
C THR A 12 -22.67 -3.01 11.42
N ALA A 13 -23.20 -4.14 10.94
CA ALA A 13 -22.51 -4.99 9.96
C ALA A 13 -22.35 -4.32 8.57
N GLY A 14 -23.27 -3.43 8.18
CA GLY A 14 -23.14 -2.64 6.94
C GLY A 14 -22.13 -1.49 7.03
N MET A 15 -21.87 -0.98 8.24
CA MET A 15 -20.96 0.16 8.47
C MET A 15 -19.49 -0.25 8.62
N GLU A 16 -19.19 -1.45 9.12
CA GLU A 16 -17.79 -1.92 9.33
C GLU A 16 -16.97 -2.01 8.03
N PRO A 17 -17.50 -2.55 6.91
CA PRO A 17 -16.79 -2.53 5.64
C PRO A 17 -16.55 -1.10 5.14
N LEU A 18 -17.55 -0.22 5.29
CA LEU A 18 -17.46 1.18 4.85
C LEU A 18 -16.39 1.97 5.62
N THR A 19 -16.29 1.77 6.94
CA THR A 19 -15.26 2.42 7.77
C THR A 19 -13.87 1.87 7.46
N SER A 20 -13.73 0.57 7.20
CA SER A 20 -12.43 -0.03 6.83
C SER A 20 -11.89 0.46 5.48
N VAL A 21 -12.76 0.58 4.47
CA VAL A 21 -12.41 1.13 3.15
C VAL A 21 -12.07 2.62 3.26
N GLY A 22 -12.84 3.39 4.03
CA GLY A 22 -12.57 4.80 4.28
C GLY A 22 -11.21 5.03 4.95
N ARG A 23 -10.86 4.18 5.92
CA ARG A 23 -9.55 4.23 6.58
C ARG A 23 -8.40 3.95 5.61
N ALA A 24 -8.49 2.87 4.83
CA ALA A 24 -7.45 2.53 3.86
C ALA A 24 -7.27 3.58 2.77
N PHE A 25 -8.35 4.25 2.37
CA PHE A 25 -8.30 5.38 1.46
C PHE A 25 -7.52 6.56 2.07
N ILE A 26 -7.83 6.94 3.33
CA ILE A 26 -7.13 8.03 4.01
C ILE A 26 -5.64 7.69 4.20
N GLU A 27 -5.33 6.47 4.65
CA GLU A 27 -3.93 6.03 4.83
C GLU A 27 -3.15 6.09 3.51
N GLY A 28 -3.70 5.56 2.41
CA GLY A 28 -3.08 5.64 1.09
C GLY A 28 -2.96 7.07 0.55
N TRP A 29 -3.93 7.94 0.84
CA TRP A 29 -3.85 9.35 0.47
C TRP A 29 -2.74 10.10 1.21
N VAL A 30 -2.59 9.86 2.51
CA VAL A 30 -1.51 10.43 3.32
C VAL A 30 -0.16 9.96 2.83
N GLU A 31 -0.02 8.66 2.54
CA GLU A 31 1.21 8.09 1.98
C GLU A 31 1.56 8.70 0.62
N ALA A 32 0.60 8.78 -0.30
CA ALA A 32 0.79 9.40 -1.61
C ALA A 32 1.19 10.89 -1.50
N SER A 33 0.54 11.64 -0.62
CA SER A 33 0.85 13.05 -0.38
C SER A 33 2.26 13.24 0.16
N GLY A 34 2.70 12.35 1.06
CA GLY A 34 4.07 12.34 1.59
C GLY A 34 5.11 12.07 0.50
N GLU A 35 4.88 11.07 -0.35
CA GLU A 35 5.79 10.76 -1.47
C GLU A 35 5.86 11.90 -2.49
N ILE A 36 4.73 12.53 -2.84
CA ILE A 36 4.70 13.71 -3.73
C ILE A 36 5.51 14.86 -3.14
N ALA A 37 5.31 15.19 -1.87
CA ALA A 37 6.06 16.26 -1.21
C ALA A 37 7.56 15.96 -1.17
N ALA A 38 7.94 14.73 -0.83
CA ALA A 38 9.33 14.29 -0.82
C ALA A 38 9.96 14.33 -2.22
N PHE A 39 9.22 13.94 -3.25
CA PHE A 39 9.65 14.01 -4.64
C PHE A 39 9.90 15.45 -5.09
N LEU A 40 8.96 16.36 -4.82
CA LEU A 40 9.12 17.78 -5.14
C LEU A 40 10.35 18.37 -4.45
N GLY A 41 10.58 18.03 -3.17
CA GLY A 41 11.79 18.44 -2.46
C GLY A 41 13.09 17.97 -3.15
N ARG A 42 13.17 16.70 -3.54
CA ARG A 42 14.32 16.16 -4.29
C ARG A 42 14.53 16.86 -5.64
N ARG A 43 13.43 17.19 -6.33
CA ARG A 43 13.49 17.80 -7.67
C ARG A 43 13.94 19.26 -7.61
N ILE A 44 13.45 20.02 -6.64
CA ILE A 44 13.89 21.38 -6.34
C ILE A 44 15.38 21.41 -6.00
N GLN A 45 15.85 20.48 -5.15
CA GLN A 45 17.27 20.39 -4.85
C GLN A 45 18.10 20.13 -6.11
N SER A 46 17.63 19.23 -6.99
CA SER A 46 18.30 18.97 -8.26
C SER A 46 18.34 20.20 -9.18
N ASP A 47 17.30 21.04 -9.19
CA ASP A 47 17.30 22.32 -9.94
C ASP A 47 18.33 23.31 -9.39
N ILE A 48 18.44 23.42 -8.07
CA ILE A 48 19.44 24.27 -7.41
C ILE A 48 20.86 23.79 -7.76
N ASP A 49 21.09 22.48 -7.69
CA ASP A 49 22.38 21.88 -8.02
C ASP A 49 22.75 22.09 -9.49
N LEU A 50 21.77 22.02 -10.40
CA LEU A 50 21.96 22.35 -11.81
C LEU A 50 22.37 23.83 -11.97
N GLN A 51 21.61 24.77 -11.40
CA GLN A 51 21.91 26.19 -11.52
C GLN A 51 23.30 26.53 -10.97
N ARG A 52 23.69 25.90 -9.86
CA ARG A 52 25.03 26.06 -9.29
C ARG A 52 26.13 25.60 -10.25
N GLN A 53 25.93 24.45 -10.91
CA GLN A 53 26.88 23.94 -11.90
C GLN A 53 26.96 24.85 -13.12
N ILE A 54 25.82 25.31 -13.64
CA ILE A 54 25.76 26.23 -14.79
C ILE A 54 26.49 27.54 -14.50
N LEU A 55 26.29 28.14 -13.32
CA LEU A 55 26.96 29.39 -12.94
C LEU A 55 28.49 29.28 -12.82
N GLN A 56 29.00 28.07 -12.58
CA GLN A 56 30.43 27.79 -12.47
C GLN A 56 31.05 27.31 -13.79
N CYS A 57 30.22 26.87 -14.73
CA CYS A 57 30.63 26.32 -16.02
C CYS A 57 31.20 27.42 -16.92
N ARG A 58 32.40 27.21 -17.46
CA ARG A 58 33.06 28.12 -18.41
C ARG A 58 33.20 27.56 -19.82
N ASP A 59 32.86 26.28 -20.00
CA ASP A 59 32.91 25.59 -21.29
C ASP A 59 31.49 25.30 -21.81
N PRO A 60 31.12 25.81 -23.00
CA PRO A 60 29.84 25.48 -23.64
C PRO A 60 29.61 23.99 -23.88
N ALA A 61 30.66 23.20 -24.16
CA ALA A 61 30.52 21.76 -24.36
C ALA A 61 30.23 21.03 -23.04
N GLU A 62 30.81 21.49 -21.94
CA GLU A 62 30.52 21.01 -20.59
C GLU A 62 29.08 21.34 -20.16
N LEU A 63 28.59 22.54 -20.50
CA LEU A 63 27.21 22.94 -20.23
C LEU A 63 26.18 21.97 -20.84
N VAL A 64 26.39 21.54 -22.09
CA VAL A 64 25.52 20.56 -22.75
C VAL A 64 25.52 19.23 -21.98
N ARG A 65 26.69 18.75 -21.53
CA ARG A 65 26.78 17.51 -20.76
C ARG A 65 26.04 17.60 -19.43
N ILE A 66 26.21 18.71 -18.70
CA ILE A 66 25.51 18.97 -17.43
C ILE A 66 23.99 18.95 -17.66
N GLN A 67 23.51 19.62 -18.71
CA GLN A 67 22.08 19.68 -19.01
C GLN A 67 21.52 18.32 -19.43
N THR A 68 22.24 17.55 -20.25
CA THR A 68 21.84 16.20 -20.65
C THR A 68 21.74 15.27 -19.45
N ALA A 69 22.76 15.23 -18.59
CA ALA A 69 22.77 14.40 -17.40
C ALA A 69 21.61 14.75 -16.44
N PHE A 70 21.29 16.04 -16.32
CA PHE A 70 20.14 16.48 -15.55
C PHE A 70 18.80 16.00 -16.12
N VAL A 71 18.62 16.05 -17.44
CA VAL A 71 17.39 15.58 -18.10
C VAL A 71 17.26 14.07 -17.95
N GLU A 72 18.34 13.32 -18.18
CA GLU A 72 18.35 11.86 -18.00
C GLU A 72 17.96 11.47 -16.58
N LYS A 73 18.55 12.12 -15.58
CA LYS A 73 18.19 11.91 -14.17
C LYS A 73 16.73 12.26 -13.89
N ALA A 74 16.25 13.41 -14.38
CA ALA A 74 14.86 13.81 -14.16
C ALA A 74 13.88 12.77 -14.71
N VAL A 75 14.15 12.24 -15.90
CA VAL A 75 13.33 11.20 -16.51
C VAL A 75 13.30 9.93 -15.66
N GLU A 76 14.44 9.50 -15.12
CA GLU A 76 14.51 8.35 -14.21
C GLU A 76 13.73 8.59 -12.92
N ASP A 77 13.93 9.76 -12.30
CA ASP A 77 13.25 10.15 -11.07
C ASP A 77 11.71 10.14 -11.24
N TYR A 78 11.19 10.69 -12.35
CA TYR A 78 9.74 10.68 -12.64
C TYR A 78 9.19 9.27 -12.88
N ARG A 79 9.95 8.40 -13.54
CA ARG A 79 9.55 7.00 -13.77
C ARG A 79 9.48 6.23 -12.45
N ALA A 80 10.50 6.37 -11.62
CA ALA A 80 10.56 5.74 -10.31
C ALA A 80 9.40 6.21 -9.41
N GLU A 81 9.14 7.52 -9.38
CA GLU A 81 8.08 8.09 -8.56
C GLU A 81 6.68 7.68 -9.04
N THR A 82 6.46 7.67 -10.36
CA THR A 82 5.20 7.16 -10.94
C THR A 82 4.96 5.71 -10.55
N GLY A 83 6.02 4.88 -10.55
CA GLY A 83 5.95 3.50 -10.10
C GLY A 83 5.54 3.35 -8.63
N LYS A 84 5.99 4.24 -7.74
CA LYS A 84 5.57 4.25 -6.34
C LYS A 84 4.11 4.65 -6.19
N LEU A 85 3.69 5.74 -6.81
CA LEU A 85 2.30 6.21 -6.75
C LEU A 85 1.33 5.18 -7.33
N ALA A 86 1.72 4.47 -8.39
CA ALA A 86 0.96 3.35 -8.92
C ALA A 86 0.76 2.25 -7.88
N ARG A 87 1.80 1.86 -7.14
CA ARG A 87 1.71 0.85 -6.07
C ARG A 87 0.77 1.29 -4.95
N ILE A 88 0.84 2.55 -4.51
CA ILE A 88 -0.07 3.11 -3.50
C ILE A 88 -1.52 3.05 -4.02
N GLY A 89 -1.75 3.48 -5.27
CA GLY A 89 -3.07 3.41 -5.89
C GLY A 89 -3.60 1.98 -6.05
N HIS A 90 -2.74 1.00 -6.33
CA HIS A 90 -3.12 -0.41 -6.32
C HIS A 90 -3.51 -0.88 -4.91
N ALA A 91 -2.74 -0.54 -3.88
CA ALA A 91 -3.05 -0.90 -2.50
C ALA A 91 -4.40 -0.33 -2.04
N MET A 92 -4.69 0.92 -2.38
CA MET A 92 -5.99 1.56 -2.09
C MET A 92 -7.16 0.82 -2.76
N ARG A 93 -7.00 0.40 -4.03
CA ARG A 93 -8.03 -0.38 -4.74
C ARG A 93 -8.24 -1.77 -4.13
N GLU A 94 -7.18 -2.46 -3.75
CA GLU A 94 -7.27 -3.78 -3.11
C GLU A 94 -7.92 -3.72 -1.72
N ALA A 95 -7.69 -2.64 -0.98
CA ALA A 95 -8.39 -2.40 0.27
C ALA A 95 -9.89 -2.15 0.05
N ALA A 96 -10.24 -1.39 -0.99
CA ALA A 96 -11.62 -1.13 -1.37
C ALA A 96 -12.38 -2.36 -1.89
N SER A 97 -11.69 -3.30 -2.54
CA SER A 97 -12.29 -4.54 -3.06
C SER A 97 -12.51 -5.63 -2.00
N GLY A 98 -12.20 -5.34 -0.73
CA GLY A 98 -12.42 -6.26 0.38
C GLY A 98 -11.40 -7.40 0.40
N GLY A 99 -10.11 -7.07 0.50
CA GLY A 99 -8.96 -7.98 0.59
C GLY A 99 -8.99 -9.08 1.67
N ARG A 100 -10.12 -9.28 2.35
CA ARG A 100 -10.43 -10.40 3.26
C ARG A 100 -10.47 -11.77 2.53
N LEU A 101 -10.59 -11.79 1.20
CA LEU A 101 -10.61 -13.05 0.42
C LEU A 101 -9.24 -13.76 0.32
N ARG A 102 -8.11 -13.08 0.57
CA ARG A 102 -6.77 -13.70 0.45
C ARG A 102 -6.36 -14.45 1.72
N GLN A 103 -6.73 -13.94 2.91
CA GLN A 103 -6.50 -14.66 4.18
C GLN A 103 -7.43 -15.88 4.31
N MET A 104 -8.62 -15.82 3.71
CA MET A 104 -9.57 -16.94 3.69
C MET A 104 -9.21 -18.06 2.70
N ARG A 105 -8.33 -17.81 1.71
CA ARG A 105 -7.82 -18.85 0.79
C ARG A 105 -6.65 -19.65 1.34
N LEU A 106 -5.87 -19.11 2.28
CA LEU A 106 -4.83 -19.89 2.98
C LEU A 106 -5.41 -20.93 3.95
N CYS A 107 -6.61 -20.68 4.50
CA CYS A 107 -7.33 -21.69 5.29
C CYS A 107 -8.12 -22.72 4.46
N ARG A 108 -8.35 -22.49 3.16
CA ARG A 108 -9.19 -23.37 2.31
C ARG A 108 -8.42 -24.50 1.60
N SER A 109 -7.09 -24.48 1.61
CA SER A 109 -6.28 -25.58 1.05
C SER A 109 -6.05 -26.75 2.03
N ALA A 110 -6.51 -26.64 3.28
CA ALA A 110 -6.36 -27.68 4.30
C ALA A 110 -7.58 -28.63 4.43
N SER A 111 -8.65 -28.43 3.64
CA SER A 111 -9.89 -29.21 3.75
C SER A 111 -10.14 -30.12 2.53
N LEU A 112 -9.40 -31.23 2.46
CA LEU A 112 -9.80 -32.43 1.75
C LEU A 112 -9.44 -33.65 2.62
N PRO A 113 -10.40 -34.33 3.26
CA PRO A 113 -10.20 -35.68 3.74
C PRO A 113 -10.95 -36.66 2.82
N MET A 114 -10.24 -37.63 2.26
CA MET A 114 -10.82 -38.95 1.99
C MET A 114 -10.30 -39.94 3.03
N PRO A 115 -11.10 -40.97 3.34
CA PRO A 115 -11.05 -41.64 4.63
C PRO A 115 -9.93 -42.67 4.65
N LEU A 116 -9.36 -42.95 5.82
CA LEU A 116 -9.36 -44.27 6.45
C LEU A 116 -8.52 -44.28 7.72
N ARG A 117 -9.04 -45.03 8.69
CA ARG A 117 -8.39 -45.65 9.85
C ARG A 117 -8.08 -44.79 11.10
N SER A 118 -8.89 -45.10 12.12
CA SER A 118 -8.54 -45.26 13.53
C SER A 118 -7.90 -44.07 14.26
N GLY A 119 -8.75 -43.34 14.98
CA GLY A 119 -8.60 -43.31 16.44
C GLY A 119 -7.54 -42.40 17.05
N THR A 120 -7.20 -41.23 16.46
CA THR A 120 -6.53 -40.16 17.21
C THR A 120 -7.00 -38.78 16.75
N ARG A 121 -7.56 -37.98 17.67
CA ARG A 121 -8.09 -36.64 17.39
C ARG A 121 -6.93 -35.64 17.34
N ALA A 122 -6.46 -35.29 16.14
CA ALA A 122 -5.47 -34.22 15.98
C ALA A 122 -6.15 -32.86 16.22
N THR A 123 -5.84 -32.21 17.34
CA THR A 123 -6.20 -30.81 17.60
C THR A 123 -5.30 -29.90 16.78
N CYS A 124 -5.88 -29.19 15.82
CA CYS A 124 -5.18 -28.17 15.05
C CYS A 124 -5.16 -26.87 15.88
N THR A 125 -4.01 -26.51 16.46
CA THR A 125 -3.82 -25.23 17.14
C THR A 125 -3.41 -24.16 16.13
N CYS A 126 -4.34 -23.26 15.79
CA CYS A 126 -3.98 -21.99 15.15
C CYS A 126 -3.34 -21.07 16.21
N THR A 127 -2.02 -20.90 16.15
CA THR A 127 -1.33 -19.87 16.93
C THR A 127 -1.70 -18.49 16.38
N SER A 128 -2.67 -17.82 17.00
CA SER A 128 -2.88 -16.38 16.82
C SER A 128 -1.78 -15.62 17.56
N ALA A 129 -0.71 -15.25 16.87
CA ALA A 129 0.24 -14.27 17.39
C ALA A 129 -0.28 -12.87 17.07
N GLY A 130 -0.60 -12.09 18.12
CA GLY A 130 -0.95 -10.68 18.00
C GLY A 130 -1.96 -10.17 19.03
N SER A 131 -1.71 -10.38 20.32
CA SER A 131 -2.42 -9.67 21.39
C SER A 131 -1.91 -8.23 21.46
N ILE A 132 -2.70 -7.25 21.02
CA ILE A 132 -2.56 -5.86 21.48
C ILE A 132 -3.45 -5.74 22.72
N SER A 133 -2.80 -5.64 23.87
CA SER A 133 -3.41 -5.34 25.15
C SER A 133 -3.82 -3.86 25.17
N SER A 134 -5.04 -3.56 25.60
CA SER A 134 -5.41 -2.23 26.06
C SER A 134 -6.21 -2.39 27.36
N ALA A 135 -5.57 -1.96 28.44
CA ALA A 135 -6.21 -1.60 29.70
C ALA A 135 -6.72 -0.16 29.61
#